data_AF-A0A844G817-F1
#
_entry.id   AF-A0A844G817-F1
#
_cell.length_a   1.000
_cell.length_b   1.000
_cell.length_c   1.000
_cell.angle_alpha   90.00
_cell.angle_beta   90.00
_cell.angle_gamma   90.00
#
_symmetry.space_group_name_H-M   'P 1'
#
loop_
_entity.id
_entity.type
_entity.pdbx_description
1 polymer ?
#
loop_
_entity_poly.entity_id
_entity_poly.type
_entity_poly.pdbx_seq_one_letter_code
_entity_poly.pdbx_strand_id
1 'polypeptide(L)'
;MNFKHFLITLFLFSFLFAGNIQICGGNMISEDSNLAIIKQRQATIDQLINNFKISKDREYKISILYTLGELRAEVAVPLLIENLTYGIDDSTKRLPKYPNPAAKALEKIGIPSIQPVLEFIKSNTNDFKLALACDTLVGIDGYDLAVFFLKKEISKTRDPQHLDNLNKAVKIISKQKL
;
A
#
# COMPACT_ATOMS: atom_id res chain seq x y z
N MET A 1 54.41 25.98 -41.33
CA MET A 1 53.57 27.17 -41.64
C MET A 1 53.05 27.05 -43.06
N ASN A 2 51.80 27.52 -43.30
CA ASN A 2 50.99 27.55 -44.55
C ASN A 2 49.69 26.73 -44.39
N PHE A 3 48.67 27.20 -43.66
CA PHE A 3 47.80 28.38 -43.92
C PHE A 3 47.00 28.25 -45.23
N LYS A 4 46.36 27.09 -45.47
CA LYS A 4 45.49 26.84 -46.64
C LYS A 4 44.08 26.30 -46.33
N HIS A 5 43.61 26.37 -45.08
CA HIS A 5 42.24 25.94 -44.73
C HIS A 5 41.37 27.04 -44.11
N PHE A 6 41.66 28.31 -44.44
CA PHE A 6 40.98 29.47 -43.85
C PHE A 6 39.92 30.12 -44.77
N LEU A 7 39.34 29.42 -45.75
CA LEU A 7 38.44 30.06 -46.73
C LEU A 7 37.31 29.17 -47.23
N ILE A 8 36.62 28.47 -46.32
CA ILE A 8 35.28 27.89 -46.57
C ILE A 8 34.42 28.09 -45.32
N THR A 9 34.31 29.34 -44.88
CA THR A 9 33.46 29.80 -43.77
C THR A 9 32.74 31.09 -44.17
N LEU A 10 32.17 31.10 -45.37
CA LEU A 10 31.28 32.17 -45.78
C LEU A 10 30.29 31.62 -46.79
N PHE A 11 29.02 31.93 -46.59
CA PHE A 11 27.86 31.46 -47.35
C PHE A 11 27.44 30.02 -47.06
N LEU A 12 26.64 29.84 -46.00
CA LEU A 12 25.30 29.28 -46.15
C LEU A 12 24.46 29.65 -44.92
N PHE A 13 23.39 30.40 -45.21
CA PHE A 13 22.12 30.37 -44.48
C PHE A 13 22.08 31.06 -43.11
N SER A 14 22.10 32.38 -43.19
CA SER A 14 21.09 33.23 -42.56
C SER A 14 19.66 32.71 -42.82
N PHE A 15 19.18 31.80 -41.97
CA PHE A 15 17.75 31.64 -41.68
C PHE A 15 17.50 32.17 -40.27
N LEU A 16 17.49 33.49 -40.20
CA LEU A 16 16.68 34.25 -39.26
C LEU A 16 15.22 34.00 -39.66
N PHE A 17 14.50 33.16 -38.93
CA PHE A 17 13.07 33.37 -38.75
C PHE A 17 12.63 32.85 -37.38
N ALA A 18 12.33 33.84 -36.55
CA ALA A 18 11.40 33.86 -35.43
C ALA A 18 10.72 32.54 -35.06
N GLY A 19 10.91 32.13 -33.80
CA GLY A 19 10.14 31.04 -33.22
C GLY A 19 10.46 30.65 -31.79
N ASN A 20 11.23 31.42 -31.02
CA ASN A 20 11.30 31.23 -29.57
C ASN A 20 10.06 31.87 -28.92
N ILE A 21 8.91 31.24 -29.12
CA ILE A 21 7.79 31.42 -28.21
C ILE A 21 8.21 30.73 -26.92
N GLN A 22 8.69 31.54 -25.97
CA GLN A 22 8.82 31.13 -24.59
C GLN A 22 7.41 30.90 -24.04
N ILE A 23 6.87 29.69 -24.24
CA ILE A 23 5.68 29.20 -23.55
C ILE A 23 6.13 28.82 -22.13
N CYS A 24 6.52 29.81 -21.33
CA CYS A 24 6.68 29.68 -19.87
C CYS A 24 5.43 30.26 -19.21
N GLY A 25 4.26 29.71 -19.51
CA GLY A 25 2.98 30.32 -19.14
C GLY A 25 1.87 29.36 -18.75
N GLY A 26 2.15 28.08 -18.48
CA GLY A 26 1.12 27.11 -18.11
C GLY A 26 1.67 25.93 -17.34
N ASN A 27 1.75 26.06 -16.01
CA ASN A 27 1.72 24.96 -15.03
C ASN A 27 1.94 25.42 -13.57
N MET A 28 2.25 26.70 -13.33
CA MET A 28 2.57 27.16 -11.96
C MET A 28 1.35 27.14 -11.02
N ILE A 29 0.12 27.32 -11.52
CA ILE A 29 -1.12 27.27 -10.70
C ILE A 29 -1.53 25.82 -10.35
N SER A 30 -1.14 24.83 -11.18
CA SER A 30 -1.51 23.43 -10.94
C SER A 30 -0.63 22.74 -9.90
N GLU A 31 0.61 23.18 -9.70
CA GLU A 31 1.52 22.51 -8.76
C GLU A 31 1.18 22.83 -7.30
N ASP A 32 0.93 24.10 -6.97
CA ASP A 32 0.54 24.53 -5.62
C ASP A 32 -0.81 23.92 -5.19
N SER A 33 -1.76 23.82 -6.12
CA SER A 33 -3.07 23.21 -5.86
C SER A 33 -2.96 21.69 -5.63
N ASN A 34 -2.15 20.99 -6.42
CA ASN A 34 -1.87 19.57 -6.20
C ASN A 34 -1.18 19.33 -4.85
N LEU A 35 -0.22 20.17 -4.47
CA LEU A 35 0.46 20.08 -3.19
C LEU A 35 -0.52 20.31 -2.02
N ALA A 36 -1.42 21.28 -2.14
CA ALA A 36 -2.46 21.53 -1.14
C ALA A 36 -3.39 20.31 -0.96
N ILE A 37 -3.81 19.67 -2.06
CA ILE A 37 -4.65 18.47 -2.03
C ILE A 37 -3.92 17.31 -1.32
N ILE A 38 -2.65 17.08 -1.64
CA ILE A 38 -1.84 16.01 -1.01
C ILE A 38 -1.71 16.26 0.49
N LYS A 39 -1.40 17.51 0.90
CA LYS A 39 -1.29 17.90 2.31
C LYS A 39 -2.62 17.69 3.05
N GLN A 40 -3.73 18.08 2.44
CA GLN A 40 -5.05 17.92 3.05
C GLN A 40 -5.46 16.45 3.19
N ARG A 41 -5.16 15.62 2.17
CA ARG A 41 -5.35 14.17 2.27
C ARG A 41 -4.54 13.57 3.41
N GLN A 42 -3.26 13.94 3.53
CA GLN A 42 -2.42 13.45 4.62
C GLN A 42 -2.94 13.87 6.00
N ALA A 43 -3.30 15.14 6.17
CA ALA A 43 -3.88 15.65 7.42
C ALA A 43 -5.18 14.90 7.80
N THR A 44 -6.01 14.56 6.81
CA THR A 44 -7.22 13.76 7.02
C THR A 44 -6.88 12.35 7.51
N ILE A 45 -5.87 11.69 6.91
CA ILE A 45 -5.40 10.37 7.34
C ILE A 45 -4.88 10.42 8.79
N ASP A 46 -4.08 11.42 9.13
CA ASP A 46 -3.52 11.59 10.47
C ASP A 46 -4.63 11.81 11.51
N GLN A 47 -5.63 12.63 11.17
CA GLN A 47 -6.80 12.85 12.03
C GLN A 47 -7.61 11.56 12.24
N LEU A 48 -7.81 10.75 11.20
CA LEU A 48 -8.50 9.46 11.32
C LEU A 48 -7.74 8.50 12.23
N ILE A 49 -6.42 8.37 12.06
CA ILE A 49 -5.57 7.55 12.93
C ILE A 49 -5.67 8.01 14.38
N ASN A 50 -5.62 9.33 14.64
CA ASN A 50 -5.76 9.86 15.98
C ASN A 50 -7.15 9.59 16.58
N ASN A 51 -8.21 9.81 15.79
CA ASN A 51 -9.59 9.53 16.20
C ASN A 51 -9.79 8.06 16.56
N PHE A 52 -9.16 7.12 15.84
CA PHE A 52 -9.23 5.70 16.18
C PHE A 52 -8.64 5.40 17.55
N LYS A 53 -7.55 6.09 17.93
CA LYS A 53 -6.87 5.91 19.21
C LYS A 53 -7.67 6.46 20.39
N ILE A 54 -8.30 7.63 20.23
CA ILE A 54 -9.00 8.31 21.33
C ILE A 54 -10.49 7.96 21.44
N SER A 55 -11.11 7.49 20.35
CA SER A 55 -12.54 7.16 20.34
C SER A 55 -12.84 5.92 21.19
N LYS A 56 -13.98 5.98 21.90
CA LYS A 56 -14.59 4.82 22.58
C LYS A 56 -15.72 4.18 21.77
N ASP A 57 -16.19 4.85 20.72
CA ASP A 57 -17.26 4.33 19.86
C ASP A 57 -16.70 3.26 18.91
N ARG A 58 -17.19 2.03 19.09
CA ARG A 58 -16.80 0.85 18.32
C ARG A 58 -17.16 0.98 16.84
N GLU A 59 -18.37 1.42 16.52
CA GLU A 59 -18.84 1.52 15.13
C GLU A 59 -18.11 2.64 14.39
N TYR A 60 -17.80 3.73 15.10
CA TYR A 60 -16.95 4.77 14.56
C TYR A 60 -15.53 4.25 14.27
N LYS A 61 -14.93 3.48 15.18
CA LYS A 61 -13.61 2.86 14.96
C LYS A 61 -13.60 1.90 13.77
N ILE A 62 -14.63 1.08 13.60
CA ILE A 62 -14.79 0.20 12.43
C ILE A 62 -14.85 1.03 11.14
N SER A 63 -15.62 2.11 11.15
CA SER A 63 -15.75 3.03 10.01
C SER A 63 -14.42 3.71 9.66
N ILE A 64 -13.61 4.06 10.67
CA ILE A 64 -12.26 4.61 10.46
C ILE A 64 -11.36 3.59 9.76
N LEU A 65 -11.29 2.34 10.25
CA LEU A 65 -10.45 1.30 9.64
C LEU A 65 -10.80 1.12 8.15
N TYR A 66 -12.10 1.01 7.86
CA TYR A 66 -12.59 0.89 6.48
C TYR A 66 -12.19 2.11 5.62
N THR A 67 -12.37 3.32 6.15
CA THR A 67 -12.06 4.58 5.45
C THR A 67 -10.56 4.70 5.14
N LEU A 68 -9.69 4.26 6.04
CA LEU A 68 -8.23 4.24 5.81
C LEU A 68 -7.86 3.34 4.62
N GLY A 69 -8.59 2.24 4.44
CA GLY A 69 -8.49 1.37 3.26
C GLY A 69 -8.93 2.05 1.97
N GLU A 70 -10.10 2.70 1.96
CA GLU A 70 -10.60 3.44 0.78
C GLU A 70 -9.66 4.57 0.36
N LEU A 71 -9.05 5.23 1.35
CA LEU A 71 -8.06 6.25 1.09
C LEU A 71 -6.73 5.69 0.62
N ARG A 72 -6.50 4.36 0.64
CA ARG A 72 -5.20 3.72 0.40
C ARG A 72 -4.09 4.35 1.25
N ALA A 73 -4.37 4.49 2.55
CA ALA A 73 -3.47 5.13 3.50
C ALA A 73 -2.33 4.18 3.91
N GLU A 74 -1.23 4.16 3.14
CA GLU A 74 -0.06 3.32 3.43
C GLU A 74 0.50 3.53 4.85
N VAL A 75 0.54 4.78 5.33
CA VAL A 75 0.98 5.12 6.69
C VAL A 75 0.13 4.47 7.79
N ALA A 76 -1.08 3.99 7.47
CA ALA A 76 -1.97 3.31 8.41
C ALA A 76 -1.75 1.80 8.49
N VAL A 77 -0.91 1.20 7.64
CA VAL A 77 -0.68 -0.25 7.62
C VAL A 77 -0.31 -0.81 9.01
N PRO A 78 0.60 -0.20 9.80
CA PRO A 78 0.91 -0.70 11.14
C PRO A 78 -0.31 -0.73 12.07
N LEU A 79 -1.13 0.32 12.06
CA LEU A 79 -2.36 0.39 12.85
C LEU A 79 -3.34 -0.73 12.46
N LEU A 80 -3.49 -0.98 11.15
CA LEU A 80 -4.38 -2.01 10.64
C LEU A 80 -3.89 -3.42 11.03
N ILE A 81 -2.59 -3.68 10.98
CA ILE A 81 -1.99 -4.96 11.42
C ILE A 81 -2.22 -5.20 12.91
N GLU A 82 -1.97 -4.19 13.75
CA GLU A 82 -2.21 -4.29 15.20
C GLU A 82 -3.68 -4.57 15.54
N ASN A 83 -4.59 -4.12 14.68
CA ASN A 83 -6.04 -4.20 14.86
C ASN A 83 -6.70 -5.17 13.88
N LEU A 84 -5.96 -6.18 13.39
CA LEU A 84 -6.43 -7.10 12.35
C LEU A 84 -7.77 -7.78 12.71
N THR A 85 -7.94 -8.11 14.00
CA THR A 85 -9.16 -8.77 14.52
C THR A 85 -10.19 -7.80 15.10
N TYR A 86 -9.98 -6.48 14.99
CA TYR A 86 -10.89 -5.50 15.57
C TYR A 86 -12.23 -5.51 14.85
N GLY A 87 -13.33 -5.53 15.61
CA GLY A 87 -14.69 -5.54 15.06
C GLY A 87 -15.19 -6.92 14.62
N ILE A 88 -14.35 -7.97 14.74
CA ILE A 88 -14.80 -9.35 14.57
C ILE A 88 -15.44 -9.79 15.89
N ASP A 89 -16.72 -10.13 15.84
CA ASP A 89 -17.47 -10.59 16.99
C ASP A 89 -18.30 -11.81 16.58
N ASP A 90 -17.99 -12.96 17.18
CA ASP A 90 -18.71 -14.21 16.95
C ASP A 90 -20.07 -14.23 17.66
N SER A 91 -20.32 -13.30 18.59
CA SER A 91 -21.49 -13.30 19.47
C SER A 91 -22.69 -12.52 18.92
N THR A 92 -22.50 -11.68 17.91
CA THR A 92 -23.58 -10.87 17.37
C THR A 92 -24.41 -11.65 16.35
N LYS A 93 -25.71 -11.83 16.63
CA LYS A 93 -26.69 -12.41 15.68
C LYS A 93 -26.81 -11.62 14.36
N ARG A 94 -26.29 -10.40 14.31
CA ARG A 94 -26.25 -9.56 13.11
C ARG A 94 -24.84 -9.59 12.56
N LEU A 95 -24.70 -9.95 11.30
CA LEU A 95 -23.42 -9.82 10.59
C LEU A 95 -22.98 -8.35 10.63
N PRO A 96 -21.73 -8.06 11.00
CA PRO A 96 -21.21 -6.70 10.94
C PRO A 96 -21.28 -6.19 9.49
N LYS A 97 -21.52 -4.88 9.31
CA LYS A 97 -21.58 -4.25 7.98
C LYS A 97 -20.33 -4.54 7.15
N TYR A 98 -19.19 -4.66 7.82
CA TYR A 98 -17.90 -5.01 7.23
C TYR A 98 -17.29 -6.16 8.04
N PRO A 99 -17.36 -7.42 7.57
CA PRO A 99 -16.62 -8.50 8.20
C PRO A 99 -15.12 -8.20 8.04
N ASN A 100 -14.39 -8.14 9.15
CA ASN A 100 -12.93 -7.94 9.20
C ASN A 100 -12.47 -6.60 8.58
N PRO A 101 -12.83 -5.44 9.18
CA PRO A 101 -12.60 -4.12 8.59
C PRO A 101 -11.12 -3.82 8.33
N ALA A 102 -10.21 -4.25 9.23
CA ALA A 102 -8.78 -4.03 9.08
C ALA A 102 -8.17 -4.86 7.94
N ALA A 103 -8.54 -6.15 7.84
CA ALA A 103 -8.13 -7.02 6.74
C ALA A 103 -8.56 -6.43 5.39
N LYS A 104 -9.83 -6.02 5.28
CA LYS A 104 -10.35 -5.43 4.04
C LYS A 104 -9.68 -4.10 3.68
N ALA A 105 -9.27 -3.33 4.69
CA ALA A 105 -8.51 -2.10 4.47
C ALA A 105 -7.10 -2.39 3.94
N LEU A 106 -6.41 -3.41 4.48
CA LEU A 106 -5.09 -3.85 4.00
C LEU A 106 -5.15 -4.35 2.55
N GLU A 107 -6.20 -5.10 2.18
CA GLU A 107 -6.47 -5.51 0.80
C GLU A 107 -6.61 -4.31 -0.15
N LYS A 108 -7.35 -3.28 0.26
CA LYS A 108 -7.55 -2.05 -0.54
C LYS A 108 -6.28 -1.22 -0.68
N ILE A 109 -5.42 -1.19 0.34
CA ILE A 109 -4.10 -0.56 0.26
C ILE A 109 -3.21 -1.31 -0.74
N GLY A 110 -3.28 -2.65 -0.77
CA GLY A 110 -2.62 -3.49 -1.76
C GLY A 110 -1.17 -3.82 -1.42
N ILE A 111 -0.29 -3.70 -2.41
CA ILE A 111 1.14 -4.09 -2.34
C ILE A 111 1.88 -3.61 -1.08
N PRO A 112 1.73 -2.36 -0.60
CA PRO A 112 2.41 -1.89 0.60
C PRO A 112 2.09 -2.72 1.86
N SER A 113 0.95 -3.42 1.88
CA SER A 113 0.53 -4.27 2.99
C SER A 113 1.21 -5.65 3.01
N ILE A 114 1.78 -6.11 1.90
CA ILE A 114 2.27 -7.50 1.76
C ILE A 114 3.36 -7.83 2.78
N GLN A 115 4.41 -7.02 2.84
CA GLN A 115 5.55 -7.30 3.72
C GLN A 115 5.15 -7.23 5.21
N PRO A 116 4.40 -6.22 5.69
CA PRO A 116 3.87 -6.21 7.05
C PRO A 116 2.97 -7.41 7.39
N VAL A 117 2.14 -7.87 6.45
CA VAL A 117 1.32 -9.07 6.65
C VAL A 117 2.20 -10.33 6.78
N LEU A 118 3.25 -10.47 5.95
CA LEU A 118 4.20 -11.59 6.06
C LEU A 118 4.96 -11.57 7.40
N GLU A 119 5.35 -10.39 7.88
CA GLU A 119 6.00 -10.23 9.19
C GLU A 119 5.06 -10.59 10.35
N PHE A 120 3.80 -10.20 10.24
CA PHE A 120 2.77 -10.64 11.18
C PHE A 120 2.58 -12.15 11.16
N ILE A 121 2.55 -12.79 9.98
CA ILE A 121 2.46 -14.26 9.85
C ILE A 121 3.66 -14.94 10.52
N LYS A 122 4.89 -14.44 10.31
CA LYS A 122 6.09 -15.03 10.92
C LYS A 122 6.05 -14.99 12.44
N SER A 123 5.62 -13.87 13.01
CA SER A 123 5.71 -13.62 14.45
C SER A 123 4.51 -14.11 15.27
N ASN A 124 3.39 -14.44 14.63
CA ASN A 124 2.15 -14.76 15.32
C ASN A 124 1.91 -16.27 15.42
N THR A 125 1.48 -16.72 16.60
CA THR A 125 1.22 -18.14 16.90
C THR A 125 -0.28 -18.45 17.03
N ASN A 126 -1.15 -17.44 17.00
CA ASN A 126 -2.58 -17.64 17.12
C ASN A 126 -3.20 -18.05 15.77
N ASP A 127 -3.77 -19.26 15.72
CA ASP A 127 -4.30 -19.88 14.49
C ASP A 127 -5.39 -19.06 13.81
N PHE A 128 -6.28 -18.45 14.59
CA PHE A 128 -7.34 -17.59 14.06
C PHE A 128 -6.76 -16.33 13.40
N LYS A 129 -5.82 -15.65 14.07
CA LYS A 129 -5.14 -14.48 13.51
C LYS A 129 -4.29 -14.84 12.28
N LEU A 130 -3.66 -16.01 12.28
CA LEU A 130 -2.90 -16.52 11.14
C LEU A 130 -3.81 -16.78 9.94
N ALA A 131 -4.96 -17.41 10.14
CA ALA A 131 -5.94 -17.64 9.08
C ALA A 131 -6.41 -16.31 8.47
N LEU A 132 -6.75 -15.33 9.32
CA LEU A 132 -7.17 -14.01 8.85
C LEU A 132 -6.07 -13.27 8.09
N ALA A 133 -4.82 -13.37 8.53
CA ALA A 133 -3.68 -12.79 7.82
C ALA A 133 -3.45 -13.47 6.46
N CYS A 134 -3.65 -14.79 6.38
CA CYS A 134 -3.62 -15.54 5.13
C CYS A 134 -4.72 -15.08 4.16
N ASP A 135 -5.96 -14.94 4.64
CA ASP A 135 -7.08 -14.41 3.86
C ASP A 135 -6.78 -13.02 3.33
N THR A 136 -6.23 -12.16 4.19
CA THR A 136 -5.80 -10.80 3.82
C THR A 136 -4.75 -10.83 2.72
N LEU A 137 -3.74 -11.70 2.83
CA LEU A 137 -2.67 -11.83 1.84
C LEU A 137 -3.21 -12.32 0.48
N VAL A 138 -4.16 -13.27 0.49
CA VAL A 138 -4.87 -13.73 -0.72
C VAL A 138 -5.73 -12.61 -1.30
N GLY A 139 -6.39 -11.81 -0.46
CA GLY A 139 -7.24 -10.71 -0.89
C GLY A 139 -6.50 -9.54 -1.54
N ILE A 140 -5.19 -9.37 -1.27
CA ILE A 140 -4.38 -8.31 -1.88
C ILE A 140 -4.15 -8.55 -3.38
N ASP A 141 -3.61 -9.72 -3.74
CA ASP A 141 -3.10 -10.00 -5.10
C ASP A 141 -3.50 -11.38 -5.63
N GLY A 142 -4.36 -12.10 -4.91
CA GLY A 142 -4.82 -13.43 -5.28
C GLY A 142 -3.98 -14.57 -4.73
N TYR A 143 -4.52 -15.78 -4.86
CA TYR A 143 -3.97 -17.02 -4.32
C TYR A 143 -2.53 -17.31 -4.77
N ASP A 144 -2.27 -17.26 -6.09
CA ASP A 144 -0.98 -17.70 -6.63
C ASP A 144 0.16 -16.78 -6.17
N LEU A 145 -0.09 -15.46 -6.10
CA LEU A 145 0.87 -14.49 -5.61
C LEU A 145 1.08 -14.61 -4.10
N ALA A 146 0.02 -14.84 -3.31
CA ALA A 146 0.15 -15.10 -1.88
C ALA A 146 1.06 -16.32 -1.59
N VAL A 147 0.86 -17.43 -2.30
CA VAL A 147 1.73 -18.63 -2.18
C VAL A 147 3.15 -18.34 -2.63
N PHE A 148 3.33 -17.58 -3.72
CA PHE A 148 4.65 -17.17 -4.18
C PHE A 148 5.41 -16.36 -3.12
N PHE A 149 4.77 -15.37 -2.51
CA PHE A 149 5.38 -14.54 -1.46
C PHE A 149 5.75 -15.37 -0.23
N LEU A 150 4.88 -16.26 0.23
CA LEU A 150 5.19 -17.16 1.35
C LEU A 150 6.39 -18.06 1.06
N LYS A 151 6.44 -18.69 -0.12
CA LYS A 151 7.58 -19.53 -0.52
C LYS A 151 8.89 -18.74 -0.62
N LYS A 152 8.81 -17.51 -1.13
CA LYS A 152 9.95 -16.59 -1.19
C LYS A 152 10.43 -16.21 0.21
N GLU A 153 9.53 -16.08 1.18
CA GLU A 153 9.89 -15.75 2.56
C GLU A 153 10.45 -16.96 3.32
N ILE A 154 9.94 -18.17 3.05
CA ILE A 154 10.46 -19.43 3.58
C ILE A 154 11.93 -19.62 3.19
N SER A 155 12.32 -19.37 1.93
CA SER A 155 13.70 -19.58 1.47
C SER A 155 14.72 -18.67 2.16
N LYS A 156 14.28 -17.50 2.65
CA LYS A 156 15.09 -16.51 3.38
C LYS A 156 15.12 -16.75 4.88
N THR A 157 14.07 -17.35 5.43
CA THR A 157 13.91 -17.49 6.89
C THR A 157 14.84 -18.59 7.42
N ARG A 158 15.46 -18.33 8.57
CA ARG A 158 16.35 -19.27 9.26
C ARG A 158 15.81 -19.69 10.62
N ASP A 159 15.00 -18.83 11.23
CA ASP A 159 14.35 -19.11 12.50
C ASP A 159 13.34 -20.28 12.37
N PRO A 160 13.47 -21.36 13.17
CA PRO A 160 12.58 -22.52 13.06
C PRO A 160 11.11 -22.20 13.34
N GLN A 161 10.82 -21.29 14.28
CA GLN A 161 9.45 -20.93 14.64
C GLN A 161 8.78 -20.15 13.51
N HIS A 162 9.48 -19.17 12.94
CA HIS A 162 9.00 -18.44 11.77
C HIS A 162 8.80 -19.36 10.57
N LEU A 163 9.68 -20.34 10.35
CA LEU A 163 9.52 -21.36 9.31
C LEU A 163 8.27 -22.21 9.52
N ASP A 164 7.99 -22.64 10.75
CA ASP A 164 6.77 -23.39 11.06
C ASP A 164 5.51 -22.56 10.76
N ASN A 165 5.48 -21.31 11.21
CA ASN A 165 4.37 -20.40 10.97
C ASN A 165 4.13 -20.14 9.47
N LEU A 166 5.19 -19.91 8.68
CA LEU A 166 5.09 -19.74 7.23
C LEU A 166 4.60 -21.01 6.52
N ASN A 167 5.11 -22.18 6.91
CA ASN A 167 4.64 -23.45 6.36
C ASN A 167 3.18 -23.73 6.73
N LYS A 168 2.76 -23.35 7.94
CA LYS A 168 1.37 -23.41 8.37
C LYS A 168 0.49 -22.48 7.53
N ALA A 169 0.94 -21.25 7.25
CA ALA A 169 0.23 -20.33 6.36
C ALA A 169 0.03 -20.89 4.95
N VAL A 170 1.05 -21.53 4.36
CA VAL A 170 0.92 -22.20 3.05
C VAL A 170 -0.14 -23.30 3.10
N LYS A 171 -0.18 -24.10 4.17
CA LYS A 171 -1.20 -25.15 4.37
C LYS A 171 -2.61 -24.55 4.50
N ILE A 172 -2.76 -23.43 5.22
CA ILE A 172 -4.05 -22.73 5.37
C ILE A 172 -4.55 -22.27 3.99
N ILE A 173 -3.73 -21.52 3.26
CA ILE A 173 -4.10 -20.99 1.94
C ILE A 173 -4.43 -22.13 0.97
N SER A 174 -3.66 -23.21 0.96
CA SER A 174 -3.90 -24.37 0.08
C SER A 174 -5.28 -25.01 0.26
N LYS A 175 -5.88 -24.91 1.46
CA LYS A 175 -7.24 -25.42 1.72
C LYS A 175 -8.35 -24.54 1.14
N GLN A 176 -8.07 -23.27 0.87
CA GLN A 176 -9.05 -22.30 0.36
C GLN A 176 -9.28 -22.43 -1.16
N LYS A 177 -8.40 -23.15 -1.87
CA LYS A 177 -8.51 -23.39 -3.31
C LYS A 177 -9.57 -24.44 -3.67
N LEU A 178 -10.07 -25.18 -2.67
CA LEU A 178 -11.08 -26.23 -2.79
C LEU A 178 -12.48 -25.65 -2.62
#